data_AF-A0AAW2KNX6-F1
#
_entry.id   AF-A0AAW2KNX6-F1
#
_cell.length_a   1.000
_cell.length_b   1.000
_cell.length_c   1.000
_cell.angle_alpha   90.00
_cell.angle_beta   90.00
_cell.angle_gamma   90.00
#
_symmetry.space_group_name_H-M   'P 1'
#
loop_
_entity.id
_entity.type
_entity.pdbx_description
1 polymer ?
#
loop_
_entity_poly.entity_id
_entity_poly.type
_entity_poly.pdbx_seq_one_letter_code
_entity_poly.pdbx_strand_id
1 'polypeptide(L)'
;MQGFYVFALTLCSLLWLYAANEAFEKIASYGLQPNMILYLIREYNFTAASGTSTLFIWGAISNFMPIFGAFLSDSYFGRFLVIAVATLTTLMVRLSSLSHL
;
A
#
# COMPACT_ATOMS: atom_id res chain seq x y z
N MET A 1 1.37 -37.14 1.80
CA MET A 1 0.21 -36.63 1.02
C MET A 1 -0.36 -35.33 1.60
N GLN A 2 -0.62 -35.19 2.91
CA GLN A 2 -1.25 -33.99 3.49
C GLN A 2 -0.41 -32.68 3.40
N GLY A 3 0.92 -32.75 3.57
CA GLY A 3 1.77 -31.55 3.53
C GLY A 3 1.79 -30.81 2.19
N PHE A 4 1.63 -31.52 1.07
CA PHE A 4 1.57 -30.93 -0.27
C PHE A 4 0.30 -30.11 -0.48
N TYR A 5 -0.85 -30.57 0.05
CA TYR A 5 -2.12 -29.82 -0.03
C TYR A 5 -2.10 -28.56 0.84
N VAL A 6 -1.49 -28.60 2.03
CA VAL A 6 -1.34 -27.42 2.90
C VAL A 6 -0.45 -26.35 2.27
N PHE A 7 0.65 -26.76 1.62
CA PHE A 7 1.51 -25.86 0.87
C PHE A 7 0.81 -25.28 -0.38
N ALA A 8 0.06 -26.10 -1.11
CA ALA A 8 -0.71 -25.63 -2.27
C ALA A 8 -1.83 -24.63 -1.90
N LEU A 9 -2.54 -24.87 -0.78
CA LEU A 9 -3.59 -23.96 -0.28
C LEU A 9 -3.03 -22.61 0.18
N THR A 10 -1.88 -22.61 0.86
CA THR A 10 -1.22 -21.37 1.31
C THR A 10 -0.65 -20.56 0.15
N LEU A 11 -0.15 -21.19 -0.91
CA LEU A 11 0.25 -20.47 -2.13
C LEU A 11 -0.96 -19.90 -2.88
N CYS A 12 -2.07 -20.64 -2.96
CA CYS A 12 -3.29 -20.18 -3.61
C CYS A 12 -3.89 -18.95 -2.91
N SER A 13 -3.92 -18.92 -1.57
CA SER A 13 -4.40 -17.75 -0.83
C SER A 13 -3.50 -16.52 -1.01
N LEU A 14 -2.18 -16.70 -1.06
CA LEU A 14 -1.25 -15.60 -1.34
C LEU A 14 -1.39 -15.06 -2.77
N LEU A 15 -1.57 -15.94 -3.76
CA LEU A 15 -1.82 -15.54 -5.14
C LEU A 15 -3.10 -14.72 -5.28
N TRP A 16 -4.17 -15.11 -4.58
CA TRP A 16 -5.42 -14.36 -4.56
C TRP A 16 -5.23 -12.95 -3.98
N LEU A 17 -4.52 -12.84 -2.86
CA LEU A 17 -4.26 -11.55 -2.21
C LEU A 17 -3.41 -10.64 -3.10
N TYR A 18 -2.39 -11.18 -3.77
CA TYR A 18 -1.56 -10.42 -4.71
C TYR A 18 -2.39 -9.89 -5.88
N ALA A 19 -3.17 -10.76 -6.53
CA ALA A 19 -4.00 -10.36 -7.67
C ALA A 19 -5.07 -9.33 -7.27
N ALA A 20 -5.69 -9.49 -6.09
CA ALA A 20 -6.65 -8.52 -5.56
C ALA A 20 -5.97 -7.16 -5.32
N ASN A 21 -4.79 -7.13 -4.70
CA ASN A 21 -4.05 -5.89 -4.47
C ASN A 21 -3.72 -5.17 -5.78
N GLU A 22 -3.19 -5.90 -6.76
CA GLU A 22 -2.86 -5.34 -8.08
C GLU A 22 -4.11 -4.80 -8.80
N ALA A 23 -5.25 -5.48 -8.67
CA ALA A 23 -6.52 -5.00 -9.22
C ALA A 23 -7.00 -3.72 -8.53
N PHE A 24 -6.95 -3.65 -7.20
CA PHE A 24 -7.36 -2.45 -6.45
C PHE A 24 -6.50 -1.23 -6.78
N GLU A 25 -5.19 -1.41 -6.88
CA GLU A 25 -4.27 -0.34 -7.26
C GLU A 25 -4.61 0.24 -8.64
N LYS A 26 -4.88 -0.64 -9.62
CA LYS A 26 -5.29 -0.23 -10.97
C LYS A 26 -6.63 0.48 -10.97
N ILE A 27 -7.64 -0.08 -10.29
CA ILE A 27 -9.00 0.51 -10.24
C ILE A 27 -8.97 1.89 -9.60
N ALA A 28 -8.25 2.06 -8.49
CA ALA A 28 -8.10 3.36 -7.82
C ALA A 28 -7.44 4.39 -8.74
N SER A 29 -6.38 3.99 -9.45
CA SER A 29 -5.65 4.88 -10.36
C SER A 29 -6.49 5.31 -11.57
N TYR A 30 -7.16 4.37 -12.24
CA TYR A 30 -8.00 4.66 -13.40
C TYR A 30 -9.26 5.45 -13.04
N GLY A 31 -9.83 5.24 -11.85
CA GLY A 31 -11.01 5.97 -11.38
C GLY A 31 -10.68 7.39 -10.91
N LEU A 32 -9.51 7.61 -10.32
CA LEU A 32 -9.12 8.92 -9.77
C LEU A 32 -8.85 9.94 -10.88
N GLN A 33 -8.15 9.55 -11.94
CA GLN A 33 -7.66 10.46 -12.96
C GLN A 33 -8.75 11.27 -13.70
N PRO A 34 -9.85 10.67 -14.22
CA PRO A 34 -10.93 11.41 -14.85
C PRO A 34 -11.78 12.20 -13.84
N ASN A 35 -11.90 11.73 -12.60
CA ASN A 35 -12.65 12.44 -11.56
C ASN A 35 -11.92 13.72 -11.09
N MET A 36 -10.60 13.66 -10.98
CA MET A 36 -9.78 14.79 -10.56
C MET A 36 -9.85 15.94 -11.57
N ILE A 37 -9.75 15.66 -12.87
CA ILE A 37 -9.86 16.71 -13.91
C ILE A 37 -11.25 17.33 -13.95
N LEU A 38 -12.30 16.51 -13.78
CA LEU A 38 -13.68 17.00 -13.74
C LEU A 38 -13.89 17.93 -12.54
N TYR A 39 -13.34 17.58 -11.38
CA TYR A 39 -13.42 18.40 -10.16
C TYR A 39 -12.67 19.73 -10.31
N LEU A 40 -11.46 19.71 -10.89
CA LEU A 40 -10.67 20.91 -11.16
C LEU A 40 -11.38 21.89 -12.10
N ILE A 41 -12.07 21.38 -13.12
CA ILE A 41 -12.79 22.21 -14.10
C ILE A 41 -14.13 22.71 -13.54
N ARG A 42 -14.92 21.84 -12.89
CA ARG A 42 -16.28 22.18 -12.46
C ARG A 42 -16.35 22.92 -11.13
N GLU A 43 -15.62 22.46 -10.13
CA GLU A 43 -15.71 23.01 -8.77
C GLU A 43 -14.70 24.16 -8.58
N TYR A 44 -13.47 23.94 -9.05
CA TYR A 44 -12.39 24.91 -8.92
C TYR A 44 -12.36 25.98 -10.03
N ASN A 45 -13.25 25.89 -11.02
CA ASN A 45 -13.39 26.82 -12.15
C ASN A 45 -12.06 27.07 -12.91
N PHE A 46 -11.15 26.08 -12.95
CA PHE A 46 -9.93 26.23 -13.75
C PHE A 46 -10.22 26.12 -15.25
N THR A 47 -9.53 26.93 -16.04
CA THR A 47 -9.45 26.73 -17.50
C THR A 47 -8.86 25.36 -17.80
N ALA A 48 -9.36 24.69 -18.84
CA ALA A 48 -8.90 23.35 -19.23
C ALA A 48 -7.36 23.25 -19.34
N ALA A 49 -6.69 24.29 -19.85
CA ALA A 49 -5.24 24.37 -19.93
C ALA A 49 -4.54 24.31 -18.54
N SER A 50 -5.03 25.07 -17.56
CA SER A 50 -4.50 25.04 -16.19
C SER A 50 -4.79 23.70 -15.51
N GLY A 51 -5.98 23.12 -15.70
CA GLY A 51 -6.33 21.80 -15.17
C GLY A 51 -5.39 20.70 -15.68
N THR A 52 -5.06 20.70 -16.98
CA THR A 52 -4.10 19.75 -17.56
C THR A 52 -2.68 19.94 -17.01
N SER A 53 -2.25 21.19 -16.78
CA SER A 53 -0.94 21.45 -16.17
C SER A 53 -0.83 20.89 -14.75
N THR A 54 -1.89 21.00 -13.95
CA THR A 54 -1.97 20.39 -12.60
C THR A 54 -1.96 18.87 -12.67
N LEU A 55 -2.69 18.25 -13.60
CA LEU A 55 -2.61 16.79 -13.82
C LEU A 55 -1.21 16.34 -14.23
N PHE A 56 -0.51 17.14 -15.03
CA PHE A 56 0.86 16.84 -15.44
C PHE A 56 1.82 16.85 -14.25
N ILE A 57 1.71 17.85 -13.38
CA ILE A 57 2.47 17.92 -12.11
C ILE A 57 2.10 16.75 -11.20
N TRP A 58 0.81 16.42 -11.09
CA TRP A 58 0.35 15.23 -10.34
C TRP A 58 1.01 13.96 -10.86
N GLY A 59 0.99 13.74 -12.18
CA GLY A 59 1.66 12.60 -12.82
C GLY A 59 3.16 12.59 -12.55
N ALA A 60 3.84 13.74 -12.61
CA ALA A 60 5.25 13.85 -12.27
C ALA A 60 5.50 13.44 -10.81
N ILE A 61 4.72 13.96 -9.85
CA ILE A 61 4.82 13.61 -8.42
C ILE A 61 4.58 12.12 -8.21
N SER A 62 3.55 11.51 -8.82
CA SER A 62 3.28 10.08 -8.69
C SER A 62 4.44 9.20 -9.17
N ASN A 63 5.21 9.64 -10.17
CA ASN A 63 6.42 8.94 -10.62
C ASN A 63 7.63 9.16 -9.70
N PHE A 64 7.77 10.34 -9.09
CA PHE A 64 8.85 10.63 -8.13
C PHE A 64 8.60 10.05 -6.73
N MET A 65 7.33 9.92 -6.34
CA MET A 65 6.90 9.42 -5.04
C MET A 65 7.55 8.08 -4.64
N PRO A 66 7.63 7.03 -5.51
CA PRO A 66 8.29 5.78 -5.14
C PRO A 66 9.80 5.93 -4.90
N ILE A 67 10.50 6.84 -5.60
CA ILE A 67 11.93 7.10 -5.35
C ILE A 67 12.11 7.73 -3.97
N PHE A 68 11.27 8.73 -3.65
CA PHE A 68 11.28 9.36 -2.34
C PHE A 68 10.88 8.38 -1.22
N GLY A 69 9.88 7.54 -1.48
CA GLY A 69 9.44 6.48 -0.57
C GLY A 69 10.50 5.40 -0.35
N ALA A 70 11.26 5.03 -1.38
CA ALA A 70 12.39 4.10 -1.26
C ALA A 70 13.50 4.71 -0.37
N PHE A 71 13.87 5.96 -0.60
CA PHE A 71 14.84 6.67 0.24
C PHE A 71 14.38 6.78 1.71
N LEU A 72 13.11 7.07 1.92
CA LEU A 72 12.52 7.13 3.25
C LEU A 72 12.47 5.74 3.91
N SER A 73 12.13 4.69 3.16
CA SER A 73 12.13 3.31 3.64
C SER A 73 13.54 2.83 4.01
N ASP A 74 14.54 3.12 3.19
CA ASP A 74 15.95 2.78 3.49
C ASP A 74 16.44 3.50 4.75
N SER A 75 15.89 4.68 5.05
CA SER A 75 16.24 5.46 6.25
C SER A 75 15.44 5.05 7.51
N TYR A 76 14.16 4.67 7.38
CA TYR A 76 13.24 4.44 8.51
C TYR A 76 12.86 2.97 8.76
N PHE A 77 12.83 2.11 7.75
CA PHE A 77 12.33 0.72 7.84
C PHE A 77 13.42 -0.34 8.01
N GLY A 78 14.67 0.06 8.24
CA GLY A 78 15.75 -0.85 8.61
C GLY A 78 15.67 -1.29 10.08
N ARG A 79 15.62 -2.61 10.33
CA ARG A 79 15.79 -3.35 11.62
C ARG A 79 14.82 -3.02 12.77
N PHE A 80 14.38 -1.77 12.94
CA PHE A 80 13.54 -1.32 14.05
C PHE A 80 12.15 -1.94 14.04
N LEU A 81 11.48 -2.03 12.88
CA LEU A 81 10.13 -2.59 12.82
C LEU A 81 10.10 -4.09 13.08
N VAL A 82 11.08 -4.84 12.56
CA VAL A 82 11.22 -6.28 12.82
C VAL A 82 11.46 -6.53 14.30
N ILE A 83 12.35 -5.76 14.94
CA ILE A 83 12.59 -5.86 16.38
C ILE A 83 11.35 -5.44 17.17
N ALA A 84 10.67 -4.36 16.80
CA ALA A 84 9.46 -3.88 17.48
C ALA A 84 8.35 -4.94 17.45
N VAL A 85 8.07 -5.53 16.28
CA VAL A 85 7.07 -6.61 16.16
C VAL A 85 7.51 -7.86 16.91
N ALA A 86 8.79 -8.24 16.85
CA ALA A 86 9.31 -9.37 17.61
C ALA A 86 9.17 -9.16 19.13
N THR A 87 9.43 -7.94 19.63
CA THR A 87 9.26 -7.61 21.06
C THR A 87 7.79 -7.57 21.48
N LEU A 88 6.90 -7.01 20.65
CA LEU A 88 5.46 -6.97 20.94
C LEU A 88 4.82 -8.36 20.95
N THR A 89 5.17 -9.21 19.98
CA THR A 89 4.68 -10.60 19.94
C THR A 89 5.17 -11.40 21.14
N THR A 90 6.45 -11.27 21.52
CA THR A 90 7.01 -11.92 22.71
C THR A 90 6.33 -11.44 24.00
N LEU A 91 6.06 -10.13 24.11
CA LEU A 91 5.36 -9.55 25.27
C LEU A 91 3.92 -10.07 25.40
N MET A 92 3.17 -10.12 24.29
CA MET A 92 1.79 -10.62 24.27
C MET A 92 1.70 -12.10 24.65
N VAL A 93 2.62 -12.93 24.14
CA VAL A 93 2.71 -14.36 24.49
C VAL A 93 3.10 -14.55 25.96
N ARG A 94 3.97 -13.69 26.51
CA ARG A 94 4.36 -13.76 27.93
C ARG A 94 3.21 -13.36 28.85
N LEU A 95 2.39 -12.37 28.45
CA LEU A 95 1.22 -11.92 29.20
C LEU A 95 0.11 -12.98 29.25
N SER A 96 -0.17 -13.69 28.15
CA SER A 96 -1.17 -14.77 28.14
C SER A 96 -0.75 -15.98 28.98
N SER A 97 0.55 -16.22 29.16
CA SER A 97 1.08 -17.25 30.04
C SER A 97 1.03 -16.87 31.53
N LEU A 98 0.96 -15.58 31.87
CA LEU A 98 0.93 -15.08 33.24
C LEU A 98 -0.49 -14.98 33.82
N SER A 99 -1.52 -14.91 32.97
CA SER A 99 -2.93 -14.93 33.40
C SER A 99 -3.46 -16.32 33.77
N HIS A 100 -2.65 -17.36 33.62
CA HIS A 100 -2.96 -18.76 33.95
C HIS A 100 -2.24 -19.26 35.23
N LEU A 101 -1.62 -18.35 36.00
CA LEU A 101 -1.11 -18.54 37.36
C LEU A 101 -1.95 -17.70 38.33
#